data_AF-A0A842LPQ1-F1
#
_entry.id   AF-A0A842LPQ1-F1
#
_cell.length_a   1.000
_cell.length_b   1.000
_cell.length_c   1.000
_cell.angle_alpha   90.00
_cell.angle_beta   90.00
_cell.angle_gamma   90.00
#
_symmetry.space_group_name_H-M   'P 1'
#
loop_
_entity.id
_entity.type
_entity.pdbx_description
1 polymer ?
#
loop_
_entity_poly.entity_id
_entity_poly.type
_entity_poly.pdbx_seq_one_letter_code
_entity_poly.pdbx_strand_id
1 'polypeptide(L)'
;MKTILEYMGFLFRISRFRFWIYTGGTYVIGYTLAASGFADFLSPAYYLYLIYFFFPASIFIYGVNDWWDEETDILNPKKGS
;
A
#
# COMPACT_ATOMS: atom_id res chain seq x y z
N MET A 1 13.71 4.13 -20.67
CA MET A 1 14.09 3.13 -19.64
C MET A 1 14.42 3.78 -18.30
N LYS A 2 15.25 4.84 -18.22
CA LYS A 2 15.49 5.61 -16.97
C LYS A 2 14.19 6.11 -16.31
N THR A 3 13.27 6.64 -17.11
CA THR A 3 11.99 7.19 -16.65
C THR A 3 11.07 6.17 -15.97
N ILE A 4 10.95 4.95 -16.49
CA ILE A 4 10.08 3.91 -15.90
C ILE A 4 10.59 3.50 -14.53
N LEU A 5 11.91 3.29 -14.39
CA LEU A 5 12.51 2.93 -13.11
C LEU A 5 12.37 4.04 -12.06
N GLU A 6 12.46 5.30 -12.49
CA GLU A 6 12.22 6.47 -11.63
C GLU A 6 10.76 6.50 -11.13
N TYR A 7 9.78 6.31 -12.00
CA TYR A 7 8.37 6.24 -11.60
C TYR A 7 8.09 5.04 -10.68
N MET A 8 8.69 3.89 -10.95
CA MET A 8 8.54 2.72 -10.07
C MET A 8 9.14 2.98 -8.68
N GLY A 9 10.32 3.59 -8.61
CA GLY A 9 10.95 3.96 -7.33
C GLY A 9 10.12 4.99 -6.57
N PHE A 10 9.53 5.95 -7.27
CA PHE A 10 8.63 6.94 -6.70
C PHE A 10 7.36 6.31 -6.12
N LEU A 11 6.66 5.47 -6.89
CA LEU A 11 5.47 4.76 -6.43
C LEU A 11 5.78 3.84 -5.24
N PHE A 12 6.93 3.16 -5.25
CA PHE A 12 7.35 2.33 -4.13
C PHE A 12 7.58 3.17 -2.86
N ARG A 13 8.17 4.37 -2.97
CA ARG A 13 8.34 5.29 -1.85
C ARG A 13 6.99 5.75 -1.28
N ILE A 14 6.07 6.20 -2.15
CA ILE A 14 4.72 6.63 -1.73
C ILE A 14 3.96 5.50 -1.05
N SER A 15 4.10 4.26 -1.55
CA SER A 15 3.38 3.12 -0.99
C SER A 15 3.73 2.81 0.48
N ARG A 16 4.82 3.39 1.02
CA ARG A 16 5.25 3.21 2.42
C ARG A 16 5.31 1.74 2.82
N PHE A 17 6.22 0.97 2.21
CA PHE A 17 6.37 -0.50 2.40
C PHE A 17 6.14 -1.01 3.84
N ARG A 18 6.68 -0.31 4.85
CA ARG A 18 6.51 -0.67 6.27
C ARG A 18 5.06 -0.70 6.74
N PHE A 19 4.19 0.06 6.09
CA PHE A 19 2.78 0.21 6.41
C PHE A 19 1.87 -0.71 5.58
N TRP A 20 2.39 -1.49 4.64
CA TRP A 20 1.57 -2.39 3.83
C TRP A 20 0.77 -3.37 4.67
N ILE A 21 1.27 -3.75 5.84
CA ILE A 21 0.59 -4.69 6.73
C ILE A 21 -0.71 -4.14 7.32
N TYR A 22 -0.89 -2.81 7.40
CA TYR A 22 -2.12 -2.23 7.95
C TYR A 22 -3.32 -2.48 7.04
N THR A 23 -3.16 -2.32 5.73
CA THR A 23 -4.20 -2.58 4.74
C THR A 23 -4.22 -4.06 4.33
N GLY A 24 -3.07 -4.58 3.92
CA GLY A 24 -2.90 -5.94 3.45
C GLY A 24 -3.13 -6.99 4.53
N GLY A 25 -2.64 -6.76 5.75
CA GLY A 25 -2.86 -7.66 6.88
C GLY A 25 -4.33 -7.72 7.29
N THR A 26 -5.03 -6.57 7.29
CA THR A 26 -6.48 -6.54 7.55
C THR A 26 -7.26 -7.34 6.52
N TYR A 27 -6.89 -7.23 5.24
CA TYR A 27 -7.46 -8.07 4.18
C TYR A 27 -7.23 -9.57 4.44
N VAL A 28 -6.00 -9.98 4.77
CA VAL A 28 -5.68 -11.39 5.07
C VAL A 28 -6.50 -11.91 6.26
N ILE A 29 -6.62 -11.12 7.32
CA ILE A 29 -7.42 -11.50 8.50
C ILE A 29 -8.89 -11.65 8.11
N GLY A 30 -9.47 -10.67 7.40
CA GLY A 30 -10.86 -10.73 6.96
C GLY A 30 -11.14 -11.93 6.04
N TYR A 31 -10.23 -12.21 5.10
CA TYR A 31 -10.33 -13.38 4.24
C TYR A 31 -10.27 -14.68 5.04
N THR A 32 -9.34 -14.77 6.00
CA THR A 32 -9.17 -15.96 6.85
C THR A 32 -10.41 -16.24 7.70
N LEU A 33 -11.05 -15.19 8.24
CA LEU A 33 -12.28 -15.33 9.02
C LEU A 33 -13.48 -15.83 8.19
N ALA A 34 -13.50 -15.52 6.89
CA ALA A 34 -14.55 -15.96 5.97
C ALA A 34 -14.23 -17.30 5.26
N ALA A 35 -12.98 -17.75 5.31
CA ALA A 35 -12.54 -18.96 4.63
C ALA A 35 -13.18 -20.21 5.24
N SER A 36 -13.68 -21.08 4.36
CA SER A 36 -14.19 -22.41 4.72
C SER A 36 -13.08 -23.45 4.84
N GLY A 37 -11.89 -23.16 4.30
CA GLY A 37 -10.70 -24.00 4.45
C GLY A 37 -9.50 -23.50 3.67
N PHE A 38 -8.39 -24.25 3.72
CA PHE A 38 -7.13 -23.86 3.07
C PHE A 38 -7.24 -23.71 1.55
N ALA A 39 -8.14 -24.45 0.91
CA ALA A 39 -8.34 -24.38 -0.53
C ALA A 39 -8.75 -22.98 -1.02
N ASP A 40 -9.41 -22.18 -0.17
CA ASP A 40 -9.82 -20.82 -0.53
C ASP A 40 -8.61 -19.92 -0.79
N PHE A 41 -7.48 -20.15 -0.12
CA PHE A 41 -6.25 -19.37 -0.32
C PHE A 41 -5.56 -19.68 -1.65
N LEU A 42 -5.93 -20.76 -2.34
CA LEU A 42 -5.44 -21.08 -3.68
C LEU A 42 -6.17 -20.29 -4.78
N SER A 43 -7.24 -19.58 -4.43
CA SER A 43 -8.00 -18.76 -5.37
C SER A 43 -7.12 -17.65 -5.97
N PRO A 44 -7.07 -17.49 -7.30
CA PRO A 44 -6.36 -16.36 -7.92
C PRO A 44 -6.87 -15.00 -7.43
N ALA A 45 -8.16 -14.91 -7.09
CA ALA A 45 -8.76 -13.70 -6.54
C ALA A 45 -8.13 -13.31 -5.21
N TYR A 46 -7.77 -14.29 -4.37
CA TYR A 46 -7.11 -14.03 -3.08
C TYR A 46 -5.83 -13.21 -3.30
N TYR A 47 -4.99 -13.63 -4.24
CA TYR A 47 -3.73 -12.97 -4.54
C TYR A 47 -3.91 -11.64 -5.27
N LEU A 48 -4.89 -11.53 -6.18
CA LEU A 48 -5.20 -10.26 -6.86
C LEU A 48 -5.53 -9.16 -5.84
N TYR A 49 -6.42 -9.44 -4.89
CA TYR A 49 -6.77 -8.49 -3.85
C TYR A 49 -5.65 -8.30 -2.82
N LEU A 50 -4.88 -9.35 -2.51
CA LEU A 50 -3.71 -9.22 -1.66
C LEU A 50 -2.72 -8.19 -2.23
N ILE A 51 -2.37 -8.32 -3.51
CA ILE A 51 -1.50 -7.37 -4.20
C ILE A 51 -2.11 -5.97 -4.18
N TYR A 52 -3.42 -5.86 -4.47
CA TYR A 52 -4.15 -4.59 -4.43
C TYR A 52 -4.04 -3.88 -3.07
N PHE A 53 -4.30 -4.59 -1.96
CA PHE A 53 -4.28 -4.00 -0.62
C PHE A 53 -2.86 -3.72 -0.11
N PHE A 54 -1.87 -4.51 -0.51
CA PHE A 54 -0.48 -4.25 -0.14
C PHE A 54 0.09 -3.04 -0.90
N PHE A 55 -0.20 -2.88 -2.20
CA PHE A 55 0.50 -1.90 -3.04
C PHE A 55 -0.39 -0.77 -3.59
N PRO A 56 -1.32 -0.97 -4.56
CA PRO A 56 -2.20 0.09 -5.06
C PRO A 56 -2.98 0.87 -4.00
N ALA A 57 -3.59 0.17 -3.03
CA ALA A 57 -4.35 0.81 -1.97
C ALA A 57 -3.45 1.72 -1.10
N SER A 58 -2.24 1.26 -0.80
CA SER A 58 -1.24 2.05 -0.08
C SER A 58 -0.85 3.30 -0.86
N ILE A 59 -0.62 3.19 -2.18
CA ILE A 59 -0.33 4.36 -3.04
C ILE A 59 -1.50 5.35 -3.01
N PHE A 60 -2.73 4.86 -3.11
CA PHE A 60 -3.90 5.74 -3.11
C PHE A 60 -4.03 6.51 -1.78
N ILE A 61 -4.05 5.80 -0.66
CA ILE A 61 -4.20 6.40 0.68
C ILE A 61 -3.08 7.41 0.94
N TYR A 62 -1.85 7.00 0.70
CA TYR A 62 -0.68 7.80 1.03
C TYR A 62 -0.35 8.88 0.01
N GLY A 63 -0.66 8.68 -1.26
CA GLY A 63 -0.55 9.72 -2.28
C GLY A 63 -1.56 10.85 -2.06
N VAL A 64 -2.81 10.52 -1.71
CA VAL A 64 -3.82 11.53 -1.33
C VAL A 64 -3.39 12.26 -0.06
N ASN A 65 -2.91 11.53 0.95
CA ASN A 65 -2.37 12.13 2.17
C ASN A 65 -1.25 13.13 1.87
N ASP A 66 -0.26 12.72 1.06
CA ASP A 66 0.93 13.53 0.79
C ASP A 66 0.59 14.78 -0.04
N TRP A 67 -0.42 14.70 -0.91
CA TRP A 67 -0.92 15.86 -1.64
C TRP A 67 -1.58 16.90 -0.71
N TRP A 68 -2.38 16.45 0.26
CA TRP A 68 -3.08 17.35 1.17
C TRP A 68 -2.19 17.89 2.30
N ASP A 69 -1.18 17.12 2.70
CA ASP A 69 -0.28 17.49 3.80
C ASP A 69 0.90 18.37 3.34
N GLU A 70 1.06 18.65 2.04
CA GLU A 70 2.24 19.34 1.48
C GLU A 70 2.63 20.61 2.25
N GLU A 71 1.69 21.53 2.47
CA GLU A 71 1.94 22.79 3.19
C GLU A 71 2.36 22.54 4.65
N THR A 72 1.73 21.57 5.31
CA THR A 72 2.00 21.25 6.71
C THR A 72 3.32 20.48 6.89
N ASP A 73 3.69 19.68 5.89
CA ASP A 73 4.91 18.89 5.87
C ASP A 73 6.16 19.77 5.78
N ILE A 74 6.08 20.88 5.04
CA ILE A 74 7.14 21.90 4.99
C ILE A 74 7.44 22.46 6.38
N LEU A 75 6.42 22.59 7.23
CA LEU A 75 6.55 23.12 8.59
C LEU A 75 7.00 22.06 9.60
N ASN A 76 7.12 20.79 9.20
CA ASN A 76 7.41 19.69 10.11
C ASN A 76 8.93 19.51 10.33
N PRO A 77 9.47 19.84 11.52
CA PRO A 77 10.91 19.71 11.79
C PRO A 77 11.41 18.26 11.76
N LYS A 78 10.52 17.26 11.81
CA LYS A 78 10.87 15.84 11.71
C LYS A 78 10.99 15.36 10.27
N LYS A 79 10.41 16.07 9.30
CA LYS A 79 10.48 15.68 7.88
C LYS A 79 11.75 16.18 7.19
N GLY A 80 12.46 17.12 7.83
CA GLY A 80 13.67 17.73 7.30
C GLY A 80 13.32 18.72 6.18
N SER A 81 13.95 19.89 6.20
CA SER A 81 13.92 20.83 5.07
C SER A 81 14.64 20.26 3.86
#